data_AF-A0A355A581-F1
#
_entry.id   AF-A0A355A581-F1
#
_cell.length_a   1.000
_cell.length_b   1.000
_cell.length_c   1.000
_cell.angle_alpha   90.00
_cell.angle_beta   90.00
_cell.angle_gamma   90.00
#
_symmetry.space_group_name_H-M   'P 1'
#
loop_
_entity.id
_entity.type
_entity.pdbx_description
1 polymer ?
#
loop_
_entity_poly.entity_id
_entity_poly.type
_entity_poly.pdbx_seq_one_letter_code
_entity_poly.pdbx_strand_id
1 'polypeptide(L)'
;MGIKGMGTKGRDLIIWCFIFTSLIGIIAPSVTLLTVDLFWAILIFYHYTLERKKVIRHGQVFLLPINPWWAQILVRGQIKGNWKKAYELHVKFDDKPLKAQLRSINQSFDHIRLNPGIYLWETYLPLPFPKNLREIIAPSTAFMKKGGFIPRPPFVYQYHQYQGRKLRHGAVFIPRKEALLCARKPL
;
A
#
# COMPACT_ATOMS: atom_id res chain seq x y z
N MET A 1 7.21 -12.82 10.26
CA MET A 1 7.59 -11.39 10.26
C MET A 1 6.67 -10.62 9.33
N GLY A 2 5.84 -9.72 9.85
CA GLY A 2 4.81 -9.03 9.06
C GLY A 2 5.39 -7.83 8.31
N ILE A 3 5.22 -7.80 6.99
CA ILE A 3 5.56 -6.62 6.18
C ILE A 3 4.55 -5.52 6.55
N LYS A 4 5.01 -4.40 7.10
CA LYS A 4 4.13 -3.25 7.41
C LYS A 4 3.73 -2.57 6.11
N GLY A 5 2.42 -2.58 5.82
CA GLY A 5 1.86 -1.95 4.63
C GLY A 5 1.37 -0.52 4.83
N MET A 6 1.14 0.20 3.74
CA MET A 6 0.33 1.40 3.59
C MET A 6 -1.06 1.29 4.25
N GLY A 7 -1.66 0.11 4.32
CA GLY A 7 -2.85 -0.15 5.14
C GLY A 7 -2.60 0.05 6.64
N THR A 8 -1.39 -0.26 7.11
CA THR A 8 -0.96 -0.01 8.49
C THR A 8 -0.53 1.44 8.76
N LYS A 9 -0.31 2.25 7.72
CA LYS A 9 0.03 3.68 7.90
C LYS A 9 -1.15 4.51 8.40
N GLY A 10 -2.38 4.18 8.00
CA GLY A 10 -3.58 4.83 8.54
C GLY A 10 -3.74 4.55 10.04
N ARG A 11 -3.51 3.30 10.45
CA ARG A 11 -3.45 2.92 11.86
C ARG A 11 -2.34 3.67 12.60
N ASP A 12 -1.14 3.69 12.04
CA ASP A 12 0.01 4.35 12.66
C ASP A 12 -0.28 5.87 12.80
N LEU A 13 -0.94 6.51 11.84
CA LEU A 13 -1.41 7.89 11.94
C LEU A 13 -2.42 8.08 13.09
N ILE A 14 -3.41 7.19 13.21
CA ILE A 14 -4.39 7.23 14.30
C ILE A 14 -3.69 7.11 15.67
N ILE A 15 -2.72 6.20 15.78
CA ILE A 15 -1.91 6.04 17.00
C ILE A 15 -1.12 7.32 17.28
N TRP A 16 -0.56 7.97 16.26
CA TRP A 16 0.12 9.25 16.42
C TRP A 16 -0.80 10.36 16.91
N CYS A 17 -1.99 10.47 16.33
CA CYS A 17 -2.99 11.44 16.76
C CYS A 17 -3.35 11.22 18.23
N PHE A 18 -3.59 9.97 18.63
CA PHE A 18 -3.84 9.61 20.03
C PHE A 18 -2.70 10.02 20.96
N ILE A 19 -1.45 9.69 20.64
CA ILE A 19 -0.29 10.05 21.47
C ILE A 19 -0.18 11.58 21.60
N PHE A 20 -0.36 12.32 20.51
CA PHE A 20 -0.29 13.78 20.54
C PHE A 20 -1.40 14.40 21.39
N THR A 21 -2.64 13.96 21.21
CA THR A 21 -3.77 14.50 21.98
C THR A 21 -3.66 14.15 23.45
N SER A 22 -3.20 12.94 23.80
CA SER A 22 -2.94 12.57 25.19
C SER A 22 -1.80 13.40 25.82
N LEU A 23 -0.71 13.66 25.10
CA LEU A 23 0.37 14.51 25.61
C LEU A 23 -0.10 15.94 25.91
N ILE A 24 -0.94 16.51 25.04
CA ILE A 24 -1.56 17.82 25.26
C ILE A 24 -2.50 17.76 26.47
N GLY A 25 -3.27 16.68 26.62
CA GLY A 25 -4.19 16.46 27.74
C GLY A 25 -3.50 16.36 29.11
N ILE A 26 -2.23 15.93 29.16
CA ILE A 26 -1.44 15.93 30.40
C ILE A 26 -1.12 17.37 30.85
N ILE A 27 -0.84 18.27 29.91
CA ILE A 27 -0.44 19.66 30.19
C ILE A 27 -1.68 20.53 30.46
N ALA A 28 -2.76 20.32 29.70
CA ALA A 28 -4.00 21.10 29.78
C ALA A 28 -5.21 20.16 29.84
N PRO A 29 -5.50 19.56 31.01
CA PRO A 29 -6.58 18.60 31.14
C PRO A 29 -7.93 19.26 30.84
N SER A 30 -8.68 18.67 29.91
CA SER A 30 -10.03 19.11 29.57
C SER A 30 -10.92 17.91 29.24
N VAL A 31 -12.21 18.02 29.55
CA VAL A 31 -13.22 17.00 29.20
C VAL A 31 -13.24 16.79 27.68
N THR A 32 -13.03 17.84 26.90
CA THR A 32 -12.95 17.80 25.45
C THR A 32 -11.79 16.92 24.96
N LEU A 33 -10.58 17.06 25.51
CA LEU A 33 -9.44 16.22 25.12
C LEU A 33 -9.66 14.75 25.52
N LEU A 34 -10.28 14.49 26.67
CA LEU A 34 -10.65 13.13 27.07
C LEU A 34 -11.62 12.48 26.08
N THR A 35 -12.62 13.23 25.59
CA THR A 35 -13.55 12.70 24.56
C THR A 35 -12.86 12.43 23.22
N VAL A 36 -11.90 13.27 22.82
CA VAL A 36 -11.11 13.07 21.60
C VAL A 36 -10.22 11.83 21.72
N ASP A 37 -9.58 11.64 22.87
CA ASP A 37 -8.77 10.45 23.14
C ASP A 37 -9.60 9.16 23.15
N LEU A 38 -10.80 9.20 23.74
CA LEU A 38 -11.73 8.07 23.70
C LEU A 38 -12.13 7.73 22.26
N PHE A 39 -12.40 8.74 21.42
CA PHE A 39 -12.69 8.53 20.00
C PHE A 39 -11.53 7.85 19.27
N TRP A 40 -10.29 8.32 19.48
CA TRP A 40 -9.12 7.67 18.91
C TRP A 40 -8.92 6.24 19.41
N ALA A 41 -9.12 5.99 20.71
CA ALA A 41 -9.02 4.65 21.30
C ALA A 41 -10.03 3.68 20.66
N ILE A 42 -11.27 4.12 20.42
CA ILE A 42 -12.29 3.34 19.71
C ILE A 42 -11.84 3.02 18.28
N LEU A 43 -11.26 3.99 17.56
CA LEU A 43 -10.73 3.76 16.22
C LEU A 43 -9.57 2.76 16.19
N ILE A 44 -8.64 2.85 17.16
CA ILE A 44 -7.55 1.88 17.32
C ILE A 44 -8.15 0.49 17.57
N PHE A 45 -9.08 0.37 18.52
CA PHE A 45 -9.72 -0.89 18.86
C PHE A 45 -10.43 -1.51 17.65
N TYR A 46 -11.23 -0.71 16.92
CA TYR A 46 -11.89 -1.13 15.69
C TYR A 46 -10.89 -1.71 14.68
N HIS A 47 -9.77 -1.03 14.48
CA HIS A 47 -8.76 -1.46 13.52
C HIS A 47 -8.03 -2.75 13.96
N TYR A 48 -7.80 -2.94 15.25
CA TYR A 48 -7.12 -4.15 15.78
C TYR A 48 -8.04 -5.37 15.87
N THR A 49 -9.32 -5.18 16.15
CA THR A 49 -10.25 -6.29 16.39
C THR A 49 -11.06 -6.68 15.16
N LEU A 50 -11.55 -5.70 14.38
CA LEU A 50 -12.50 -5.94 13.30
C LEU A 50 -11.83 -5.98 11.92
N GLU A 51 -10.76 -5.20 11.70
CA GLU A 51 -10.04 -5.20 10.42
C GLU A 51 -8.99 -6.33 10.29
N ARG A 52 -9.38 -7.59 10.53
CA ARG A 52 -8.57 -8.73 10.06
C ARG A 52 -8.76 -8.95 8.56
N LYS A 53 -8.08 -8.12 7.76
CA LYS A 53 -8.16 -8.20 6.30
C LYS A 53 -7.51 -9.49 5.79
N LYS A 54 -8.28 -10.30 5.04
CA LYS A 54 -7.77 -11.51 4.36
C LYS A 54 -6.75 -11.09 3.30
N VAL A 55 -5.51 -11.53 3.48
CA VAL A 55 -4.43 -11.34 2.50
C VAL A 55 -4.66 -12.28 1.33
N ILE A 56 -4.72 -11.75 0.12
CA ILE A 56 -4.79 -12.57 -1.10
C ILE A 56 -3.36 -12.86 -1.53
N ARG A 57 -3.02 -14.15 -1.66
CA ARG A 57 -1.66 -14.61 -1.98
C ARG A 57 -1.60 -15.10 -3.42
N HIS A 58 -0.72 -14.51 -4.22
CA HIS A 58 -0.40 -14.95 -5.57
C HIS A 58 1.11 -15.21 -5.65
N GLY A 59 1.53 -16.43 -5.31
CA GLY A 59 2.95 -16.81 -5.31
C GLY A 59 3.77 -15.93 -4.37
N GLN A 60 4.68 -15.14 -4.95
CA GLN A 60 5.55 -14.20 -4.23
C GLN A 60 4.92 -12.81 -4.02
N VAL A 61 3.75 -12.55 -4.60
CA VAL A 61 3.04 -11.27 -4.47
C VAL A 61 1.85 -11.42 -3.54
N PHE A 62 1.77 -10.55 -2.55
CA PHE A 62 0.63 -10.45 -1.64
C PHE A 62 -0.15 -9.18 -1.95
N LEU A 63 -1.47 -9.33 -2.07
CA LEU A 63 -2.39 -8.22 -2.15
C LEU A 63 -3.10 -8.08 -0.81
N LEU A 64 -2.86 -6.96 -0.15
CA LEU A 64 -3.62 -6.56 1.03
C LEU A 64 -4.73 -5.62 0.58
N PRO A 65 -6.02 -5.98 0.77
CA PRO A 65 -7.09 -5.04 0.46
C PRO A 65 -6.96 -3.82 1.38
N ILE A 66 -7.13 -2.64 0.82
CA ILE A 66 -7.15 -1.37 1.55
C ILE A 66 -8.45 -0.65 1.25
N ASN A 67 -8.85 0.25 2.14
CA ASN A 67 -10.07 1.01 1.93
C ASN A 67 -9.90 1.90 0.67
N PRO A 68 -10.80 1.84 -0.33
CA PRO A 68 -10.71 2.66 -1.53
C PRO A 68 -10.64 4.16 -1.24
N TRP A 69 -11.29 4.63 -0.18
CA TRP A 69 -11.26 6.03 0.25
C TRP A 69 -9.85 6.43 0.70
N TRP A 70 -9.18 5.58 1.49
CA TRP A 70 -7.79 5.81 1.89
C TRP A 70 -6.85 5.81 0.68
N ALA A 71 -7.06 4.88 -0.26
CA ALA A 71 -6.30 4.85 -1.49
C ALA A 71 -6.48 6.14 -2.32
N GLN A 72 -7.69 6.70 -2.38
CA GLN A 72 -7.97 7.98 -3.05
C GLN A 72 -7.20 9.14 -2.43
N ILE A 73 -7.12 9.21 -1.10
CA ILE A 73 -6.32 10.24 -0.40
C ILE A 73 -4.85 10.12 -0.81
N LEU A 74 -4.30 8.90 -0.82
CA LEU A 74 -2.89 8.65 -1.12
C LEU A 74 -2.52 9.00 -2.56
N VAL A 75 -3.40 8.76 -3.53
CA VAL A 75 -3.14 9.01 -4.95
C VAL A 75 -3.74 10.32 -5.47
N ARG A 76 -4.27 11.17 -4.57
CA ARG A 76 -5.00 12.38 -4.92
C ARG A 76 -4.20 13.25 -5.90
N GLY A 77 -4.80 13.55 -7.04
CA GLY A 77 -4.20 14.36 -8.10
C GLY A 77 -3.19 13.64 -9.01
N GLN A 78 -2.87 12.36 -8.74
CA GLN A 78 -1.88 11.60 -9.53
C GLN A 78 -2.53 10.55 -10.43
N ILE A 79 -3.59 9.89 -9.96
CA ILE A 79 -4.34 8.89 -10.74
C ILE A 79 -5.80 9.32 -10.83
N LYS A 80 -6.34 9.32 -12.05
CA LYS A 80 -7.77 9.58 -12.29
C LYS A 80 -8.46 8.27 -12.64
N GLY A 81 -9.55 7.97 -11.95
CA GLY A 81 -10.34 6.76 -12.19
C GLY A 81 -11.36 6.53 -11.09
N ASN A 82 -12.42 5.78 -11.40
CA ASN A 82 -13.35 5.29 -10.40
C ASN A 82 -13.05 3.81 -10.15
N TRP A 83 -12.37 3.51 -9.04
CA TRP A 83 -12.08 2.16 -8.60
C TRP A 83 -12.92 1.79 -7.38
N LYS A 84 -13.59 0.64 -7.46
CA LYS A 84 -14.34 0.07 -6.32
C LYS A 84 -13.45 -0.71 -5.35
N LYS A 85 -12.28 -1.16 -5.82
CA LYS A 85 -11.36 -2.01 -5.08
C LYS A 85 -9.97 -1.38 -5.08
N ALA A 86 -9.31 -1.44 -3.93
CA ALA A 86 -7.96 -0.95 -3.74
C ALA A 86 -7.15 -2.01 -3.02
N TYR A 87 -5.93 -2.20 -3.49
CA TYR A 87 -4.99 -3.18 -2.98
C TYR A 87 -3.65 -2.55 -2.74
N GLU A 88 -2.99 -3.04 -1.71
CA GLU A 88 -1.60 -2.79 -1.47
C GLU A 88 -0.79 -4.02 -1.83
N LEU A 89 0.23 -3.81 -2.64
CA LEU A 89 1.06 -4.86 -3.18
C LEU A 89 2.35 -4.99 -2.38
N HIS A 90 2.56 -6.20 -1.88
CA HIS A 90 3.75 -6.60 -1.15
C HIS A 90 4.44 -7.72 -1.90
N VAL A 91 5.76 -7.66 -1.98
CA VAL A 91 6.55 -8.74 -2.57
C VAL A 91 7.33 -9.43 -1.46
N LYS A 92 7.17 -10.75 -1.38
CA LYS A 92 8.04 -11.59 -0.58
C LYS A 92 9.32 -11.83 -1.36
N PHE A 93 10.45 -11.44 -0.78
CA PHE A 93 11.75 -11.83 -1.28
C PHE A 93 12.17 -13.15 -0.61
N ASP A 94 12.68 -14.07 -1.42
CA ASP A 94 13.29 -15.32 -0.96
C ASP A 94 14.80 -15.26 -1.24
N ASP A 95 15.60 -16.23 -0.77
CA ASP A 95 17.07 -16.23 -0.96
C ASP A 95 17.53 -16.64 -2.39
N LYS A 96 16.64 -16.56 -3.38
CA LYS A 96 16.95 -16.92 -4.78
C LYS A 96 17.70 -15.78 -5.50
N PRO A 97 18.42 -16.05 -6.60
CA PRO A 97 18.99 -14.99 -7.43
C PRO A 97 17.94 -13.98 -7.91
N LEU A 98 18.26 -12.68 -7.90
CA LEU A 98 17.33 -11.58 -8.24
C LEU A 98 16.60 -11.80 -9.58
N LYS A 99 17.30 -12.33 -10.59
CA LYS A 99 16.72 -12.61 -11.92
C LYS A 99 15.62 -13.66 -11.86
N ALA A 100 15.78 -14.71 -11.05
CA ALA A 100 14.78 -15.76 -10.86
C ALA A 100 13.57 -15.24 -10.08
N GLN A 101 13.81 -14.41 -9.05
CA GLN A 101 12.74 -13.75 -8.30
C GLN A 101 11.91 -12.83 -9.20
N LEU A 102 12.56 -11.98 -10.01
CA LEU A 102 11.87 -11.09 -10.94
C LEU A 102 10.98 -11.86 -11.93
N ARG A 103 11.39 -13.05 -12.37
CA ARG A 103 10.57 -13.90 -13.25
C ARG A 103 9.31 -14.42 -12.54
N SER A 104 9.45 -14.91 -11.32
CA SER A 104 8.34 -15.40 -10.49
C SER A 104 7.37 -14.27 -10.11
N ILE A 105 7.90 -13.09 -9.80
CA ILE A 105 7.09 -11.90 -9.53
C ILE A 105 6.31 -11.49 -10.79
N ASN A 106 6.94 -11.48 -11.98
CA ASN A 106 6.24 -11.21 -13.25
C ASN A 106 5.05 -12.14 -13.49
N GLN A 107 5.25 -13.46 -13.33
CA GLN A 107 4.17 -14.44 -13.47
C GLN A 107 3.03 -14.17 -12.48
N SER A 108 3.37 -13.79 -11.24
CA SER A 108 2.38 -13.42 -10.22
C SER A 108 1.59 -12.17 -10.62
N PHE A 109 2.22 -11.21 -11.32
CA PHE A 109 1.58 -9.99 -11.81
C PHE A 109 0.57 -10.24 -12.93
N ASP A 110 0.77 -11.25 -13.78
CA ASP A 110 -0.18 -11.56 -14.84
C ASP A 110 -1.54 -11.98 -14.28
N HIS A 111 -1.56 -12.70 -13.16
CA HIS A 111 -2.81 -12.99 -12.44
C HIS A 111 -3.46 -11.75 -11.81
N ILE A 112 -2.66 -10.75 -11.40
CA ILE A 112 -3.15 -9.51 -10.81
C ILE A 112 -3.83 -8.63 -11.87
N ARG A 113 -3.30 -8.62 -13.10
CA ARG A 113 -3.86 -7.85 -14.23
C ARG A 113 -5.32 -8.21 -14.55
N LEU A 114 -5.75 -9.41 -14.21
CA LEU A 114 -7.13 -9.87 -14.41
C LEU A 114 -8.13 -9.26 -13.41
N ASN A 115 -7.64 -8.62 -12.34
CA ASN A 115 -8.48 -8.05 -11.30
C ASN A 115 -8.52 -6.51 -11.42
N PRO A 116 -9.69 -5.91 -11.71
CA PRO A 116 -9.78 -4.46 -11.80
C PRO A 116 -9.71 -3.80 -10.42
N GLY A 117 -8.97 -2.70 -10.33
CA GLY A 117 -8.76 -1.97 -9.09
C GLY A 117 -7.53 -1.07 -9.15
N ILE A 118 -7.28 -0.37 -8.04
CA ILE A 118 -6.04 0.36 -7.85
C ILE A 118 -5.07 -0.47 -7.01
N TYR A 119 -3.82 -0.51 -7.42
CA TYR A 119 -2.74 -1.23 -6.75
C TYR A 119 -1.69 -0.23 -6.34
N LEU A 120 -1.47 -0.08 -5.03
CA LEU A 120 -0.45 0.78 -4.44
C LEU A 120 0.71 -0.07 -3.95
N TRP A 121 1.92 0.46 -4.02
CA TRP A 121 3.09 -0.24 -3.50
C TRP A 121 4.12 0.72 -2.93
N GLU A 122 4.95 0.18 -2.04
CA GLU A 122 6.13 0.83 -1.50
C GLU A 122 7.27 -0.18 -1.43
N THR A 123 8.35 0.07 -2.15
CA THR A 123 9.39 -0.93 -2.44
C THR A 123 10.76 -0.30 -2.61
N TYR A 124 11.81 -1.04 -2.30
CA TYR A 124 13.20 -0.68 -2.58
C TYR A 124 13.67 -1.13 -3.98
N LEU A 125 12.88 -1.98 -4.64
CA LEU A 125 13.20 -2.54 -5.94
C LEU A 125 12.27 -1.96 -7.02
N PRO A 126 12.75 -1.80 -8.26
CA PRO A 126 11.85 -1.57 -9.38
C PRO A 126 10.94 -2.81 -9.47
N LEU A 127 9.67 -2.68 -9.06
CA LEU A 127 8.72 -3.76 -9.26
C LEU A 127 8.66 -4.07 -10.75
N PRO A 128 8.49 -5.35 -11.12
CA PRO A 128 8.39 -5.77 -12.51
C PRO A 128 6.98 -5.49 -13.05
N PHE A 129 6.44 -4.32 -12.74
CA PHE A 129 5.67 -3.69 -13.77
C PHE A 129 6.68 -3.38 -14.89
N PRO A 130 6.51 -3.94 -16.09
CA PRO A 130 7.53 -3.91 -17.13
C PRO A 130 7.99 -2.47 -17.38
N LYS A 131 9.19 -2.28 -17.97
CA LYS A 131 9.64 -0.96 -18.46
C LYS A 131 8.56 -0.26 -19.31
N ASN A 132 7.65 -1.07 -19.89
CA ASN A 132 6.46 -0.72 -20.63
C ASN A 132 5.30 -0.19 -19.77
N LEU A 133 5.44 0.01 -18.46
CA LEU A 133 4.50 0.87 -17.71
C LEU A 133 4.44 2.22 -18.40
N ARG A 134 5.57 2.80 -18.82
CA ARG A 134 5.56 4.07 -19.59
C ARG A 134 4.77 4.00 -20.90
N GLU A 135 4.65 2.83 -21.51
CA GLU A 135 3.95 2.61 -22.78
C GLU A 135 2.47 2.27 -22.57
N ILE A 136 2.11 1.64 -21.45
CA ILE A 136 0.73 1.30 -21.05
C ILE A 136 0.08 2.44 -20.25
N ILE A 137 0.88 3.34 -19.67
CA ILE A 137 0.43 4.53 -18.96
C ILE A 137 -0.15 5.50 -20.00
N ALA A 138 -1.47 5.42 -20.20
CA ALA A 138 -2.20 6.66 -20.39
C ALA A 138 -1.80 7.59 -19.20
N PRO A 139 -1.40 8.85 -19.43
CA PRO A 139 -0.67 9.71 -18.47
C PRO A 139 -1.32 9.94 -17.09
N SER A 140 -2.48 9.36 -16.82
CA SER A 140 -3.27 9.44 -15.59
C SER A 140 -3.55 8.08 -14.91
N THR A 141 -2.96 6.98 -15.37
CA THR A 141 -3.31 5.62 -14.89
C THR A 141 -2.27 5.01 -13.94
N ALA A 142 -1.03 5.47 -13.96
CA ALA A 142 -0.01 5.03 -13.01
C ALA A 142 1.03 6.10 -12.72
N PHE A 143 1.70 6.00 -11.57
CA PHE A 143 2.87 6.79 -11.25
C PHE A 143 3.87 6.01 -10.42
N MET A 144 5.12 6.49 -10.44
CA MET A 144 6.16 6.03 -9.53
C MET A 144 7.01 7.23 -9.10
N LYS A 145 7.12 7.44 -7.79
CA LYS A 145 7.89 8.53 -7.18
C LYS A 145 8.93 7.98 -6.21
N LYS A 146 10.02 8.73 -6.03
CA LYS A 146 11.02 8.44 -5.00
C LYS A 146 10.47 8.91 -3.64
N GLY A 147 10.81 8.20 -2.57
CA GLY A 147 10.31 8.44 -1.21
C GLY A 147 9.21 7.48 -0.80
N GLY A 148 8.67 7.66 0.42
CA GLY A 148 7.46 6.98 0.88
C GLY A 148 6.23 7.88 0.75
N PHE A 149 5.04 7.29 0.77
CA PHE A 149 3.77 8.05 0.72
C PHE A 149 3.55 8.97 1.95
N ILE A 150 4.09 8.58 3.10
CA ILE A 150 3.95 9.28 4.39
C ILE A 150 5.30 9.13 5.12
N PRO A 151 5.79 10.17 5.83
CA PRO A 151 6.97 10.03 6.68
C PRO A 151 6.78 8.89 7.68
N ARG A 152 7.73 7.96 7.70
CA ARG A 152 7.74 6.88 8.69
C ARG A 152 8.28 7.43 10.02
N PRO A 153 7.87 6.87 11.17
CA PRO A 153 8.45 7.23 12.45
C PRO A 153 9.99 7.11 12.41
N PRO A 154 10.72 7.99 13.12
CA PRO A 154 12.10 7.66 13.48
C PRO A 154 12.11 6.31 14.22
N PHE A 155 13.18 5.53 14.06
CA PHE A 155 13.40 4.20 14.68
C PHE A 155 12.64 3.00 14.07
N VAL A 156 11.84 3.17 13.01
CA VAL A 156 11.24 2.02 12.27
C VAL A 156 12.08 1.66 11.03
N TYR A 157 13.39 1.92 11.08
CA TYR A 157 14.26 1.72 9.94
C TYR A 157 14.73 0.27 9.79
N GLN A 158 14.41 -0.26 8.61
CA GLN A 158 15.21 -1.16 7.78
C GLN A 158 15.31 -2.65 8.15
N TYR A 159 14.63 -3.45 7.32
CA TYR A 159 15.17 -4.73 6.86
C TYR A 159 16.63 -4.50 6.44
N HIS A 160 17.58 -5.16 7.13
CA HIS A 160 19.02 -5.01 6.94
C HIS A 160 19.49 -5.24 5.50
N GLN A 161 18.70 -5.94 4.68
CA GLN A 161 19.06 -6.35 3.33
C GLN A 161 19.03 -5.24 2.26
N TYR A 162 18.50 -4.04 2.55
CA TYR A 162 18.37 -2.94 1.56
C TYR A 162 18.90 -1.58 2.06
N GLN A 163 19.81 -1.59 3.03
CA GLN A 163 20.51 -0.38 3.49
C GLN A 163 21.17 0.33 2.29
N GLY A 164 20.83 1.62 2.09
CA GLY A 164 21.39 2.48 1.04
C GLY A 164 20.50 2.70 -0.19
N ARG A 165 19.44 1.91 -0.41
CA ARG A 165 18.52 2.15 -1.54
C ARG A 165 17.39 3.11 -1.17
N LYS A 166 17.15 4.11 -2.02
CA LYS A 166 16.02 5.04 -1.86
C LYS A 166 14.70 4.27 -2.06
N LEU A 167 13.84 4.34 -1.05
CA LEU A 167 12.48 3.81 -1.12
C LEU A 167 11.74 4.47 -2.29
N ARG A 168 10.91 3.69 -2.98
CA ARG A 168 10.04 4.17 -4.05
C ARG A 168 8.62 3.78 -3.72
N HIS A 169 7.69 4.61 -4.14
CA HIS A 169 6.29 4.30 -4.05
C HIS A 169 5.61 4.58 -5.39
N GLY A 170 4.49 3.92 -5.61
CA GLY A 170 3.73 4.10 -6.83
C GLY A 170 2.35 3.52 -6.70
N ALA A 171 1.56 3.79 -7.71
CA ALA A 171 0.27 3.17 -7.86
C ALA A 171 -0.04 2.95 -9.35
N VAL A 172 -0.86 1.94 -9.62
CA VAL A 172 -1.41 1.66 -10.95
C VAL A 172 -2.91 1.40 -10.82
N PHE A 173 -3.68 1.98 -11.71
CA PHE A 173 -5.09 1.68 -11.87
C PHE A 173 -5.28 0.75 -13.06
N ILE A 174 -5.92 -0.39 -12.81
CA ILE A 174 -6.30 -1.35 -13.84
C ILE A 174 -7.81 -1.22 -14.07
N PRO A 175 -8.24 -0.61 -15.19
CA PRO A 175 -9.66 -0.47 -15.50
C PRO A 175 -10.28 -1.82 -15.87
N ARG A 176 -11.59 -1.96 -15.63
CA ARG A 176 -12.35 -3.18 -15.93
C ARG A 176 -12.26 -3.60 -17.40
N LYS A 177 -12.20 -2.65 -18.33
CA LYS A 177 -12.11 -2.92 -19.76
C LYS A 177 -10.80 -3.63 -20.13
N GLU A 178 -9.68 -3.23 -19.53
CA GLU A 178 -8.38 -3.85 -19.78
C GLU A 178 -8.26 -5.24 -19.14
N ALA A 179 -8.79 -5.41 -17.92
CA ALA A 179 -8.84 -6.72 -17.28
C ALA A 179 -9.59 -7.76 -18.14
N LEU A 180 -10.68 -7.34 -18.81
CA LEU A 180 -11.45 -8.18 -19.73
C LEU A 180 -10.69 -8.48 -21.04
N LEU A 181 -9.89 -7.54 -21.54
CA LEU A 181 -9.04 -7.76 -22.72
C LEU A 181 -7.90 -8.74 -22.43
N CYS A 182 -7.28 -8.64 -21.25
CA CYS A 182 -6.27 -9.59 -20.80
C CYS A 182 -6.85 -11.01 -20.61
N ALA A 183 -8.09 -11.14 -20.14
CA ALA A 183 -8.75 -12.44 -19.99
C ALA A 183 -9.08 -13.14 -21.32
N ARG A 184 -9.16 -12.39 -22.43
CA ARG A 184 -9.51 -12.93 -23.77
C ARG A 184 -8.31 -13.36 -24.61
N LYS A 185 -7.08 -13.02 -24.21
CA LYS A 185 -5.88 -13.53 -24.89
C LYS A 185 -5.56 -14.91 -24.32
N PRO A 186 -5.57 -15.99 -25.12
CA PRO A 186 -5.04 -17.26 -24.68
C PRO A 186 -3.54 -17.08 -24.37
N LEU A 187 -3.11 -17.63 -23.24
CA LEU A 187 -1.71 -17.71 -22.81
C LEU A 187 -0.88 -18.55 -23.79
#